data_AF-A0A023G145-F1
#
_entry.id   AF-A0A023G145-F1
#
_cell.length_a   1.000
_cell.length_b   1.000
_cell.length_c   1.000
_cell.angle_alpha   90.00
_cell.angle_beta   90.00
_cell.angle_gamma   90.00
#
_symmetry.space_group_name_H-M   'P 1'
#
loop_
_entity.id
_entity.type
_entity.pdbx_description
1 polymer ?
#
loop_
_entity_poly.entity_id
_entity_poly.type
_entity_poly.pdbx_seq_one_letter_code
_entity_poly.pdbx_strand_id
1 'polypeptide(L)'
;MAWLAVRGGGRMVLLLAAAVSLLVLLYVARLRTSRHAPVSLRELLDAGVAAAEAGGEQVRRVRLSNRLAQQSKGKTREGADDPLTAGDLSSHRVMYGGLSAAFPAIAIVSEEHAEGDRDTAVNVPSRARALRGLIGDDVLVPAEAVTVWIDPLDATQEYTENLLDYVTTMVCVAVHGSPVIGVIHQPFLTRRVVGVS
;
A
#
# COMPACT_ATOMS: atom_id res chain seq x y z
N MET A 1 42.53 28.45 -44.21
CA MET A 1 42.52 27.12 -43.57
C MET A 1 41.52 27.05 -42.42
N ALA A 2 40.21 27.27 -42.65
CA ALA A 2 39.21 27.26 -41.57
C ALA A 2 37.80 26.85 -42.04
N TRP A 3 37.68 25.75 -42.81
CA TRP A 3 36.39 25.25 -43.32
C TRP A 3 36.10 23.78 -43.02
N LEU A 4 36.86 23.11 -42.13
CA LEU A 4 36.74 21.67 -41.88
C LEU A 4 36.17 21.26 -40.50
N ALA A 5 35.76 22.19 -39.63
CA ALA A 5 35.33 21.84 -38.27
C ALA A 5 33.80 21.64 -38.06
N VAL A 6 32.94 21.90 -39.06
CA VAL A 6 31.48 21.93 -38.84
C VAL A 6 30.76 20.62 -39.20
N ARG A 7 31.42 19.65 -39.86
CA ARG A 7 30.77 18.41 -40.33
C ARG A 7 30.57 17.30 -39.27
N GLY A 8 31.15 17.44 -38.06
CA GLY A 8 31.05 16.43 -36.99
C GLY A 8 29.86 16.60 -36.05
N GLY A 9 29.38 17.83 -35.84
CA GLY A 9 28.36 18.14 -34.84
C GLY A 9 27.00 17.52 -35.13
N GLY A 10 26.53 17.55 -36.38
CA GLY A 10 25.21 17.02 -36.75
C GLY A 10 25.07 15.50 -36.56
N ARG A 11 26.13 14.73 -36.85
CA ARG A 11 26.14 13.27 -36.63
C ARG A 11 26.15 12.93 -35.15
N MET A 12 26.90 13.68 -34.34
CA MET A 12 26.92 13.49 -32.89
C MET A 12 25.57 13.83 -32.25
N VAL A 13 24.92 14.91 -32.69
CA VAL A 13 23.57 15.29 -32.24
C VAL A 13 22.53 14.23 -32.62
N LEU A 14 22.58 13.69 -33.84
CA LEU A 14 21.68 12.60 -34.27
C LEU A 14 21.89 11.31 -33.47
N LEU A 15 23.13 10.94 -33.19
CA LEU A 15 23.45 9.76 -32.36
C LEU A 15 22.97 9.93 -30.92
N LEU A 16 23.16 11.12 -30.33
CA LEU A 16 22.65 11.44 -28.99
C LEU A 16 21.12 11.42 -28.96
N ALA A 17 20.44 12.01 -29.95
CA ALA A 17 18.98 11.99 -30.03
C ALA A 17 18.43 10.57 -30.20
N ALA A 18 19.07 9.73 -31.01
CA ALA A 18 18.72 8.32 -31.16
C ALA A 18 18.93 7.53 -29.87
N ALA A 19 20.03 7.77 -29.15
CA ALA A 19 20.31 7.13 -27.87
C ALA A 19 19.29 7.54 -26.79
N VAL A 20 18.94 8.83 -26.68
CA VAL A 20 17.89 9.31 -25.78
C VAL A 20 16.53 8.70 -26.15
N SER A 21 16.18 8.66 -27.43
CA SER A 21 14.92 8.06 -27.90
C SER A 21 14.86 6.57 -27.58
N LEU A 22 15.96 5.83 -27.77
CA LEU A 22 16.06 4.42 -27.39
C LEU A 22 15.94 4.23 -25.87
N LEU A 23 16.60 5.06 -25.07
CA LEU A 23 16.48 5.02 -23.61
C LEU A 23 15.04 5.30 -23.15
N VAL A 24 14.36 6.27 -23.77
CA VAL A 24 12.94 6.56 -23.50
C VAL A 24 12.06 5.37 -23.92
N LEU A 25 12.29 4.77 -25.09
CA LEU A 25 11.56 3.59 -25.54
C LEU A 25 11.76 2.38 -24.60
N LEU A 26 13.00 2.13 -24.18
CA LEU A 26 13.33 1.07 -23.21
C LEU A 26 12.69 1.34 -21.85
N TYR A 27 12.71 2.59 -21.39
CA TYR A 27 12.05 3.00 -20.16
C TYR A 27 10.53 2.79 -20.24
N VAL A 28 9.88 3.23 -21.32
CA VAL A 28 8.44 3.04 -21.55
C VAL A 28 8.08 1.56 -21.68
N ALA A 29 8.88 0.76 -22.39
CA ALA A 29 8.69 -0.68 -22.51
C ALA A 29 8.78 -1.36 -21.15
N ARG A 30 9.78 -1.00 -20.33
CA ARG A 30 9.94 -1.50 -18.96
C ARG A 30 8.73 -1.15 -18.09
N LEU A 31 8.27 0.11 -18.14
CA LEU A 31 7.07 0.54 -17.41
C LEU A 31 5.83 -0.24 -17.83
N ARG A 32 5.65 -0.53 -19.13
CA ARG A 32 4.55 -1.36 -19.62
C ARG A 32 4.63 -2.79 -19.11
N THR A 33 5.80 -3.45 -19.22
CA THR A 33 5.97 -4.82 -18.71
C THR A 33 5.74 -4.92 -17.21
N SER A 34 6.15 -3.91 -16.43
CA SER A 34 5.92 -3.90 -14.98
C SER A 34 4.44 -3.72 -14.61
N ARG A 35 3.65 -3.02 -15.43
CA ARG A 35 2.20 -2.86 -15.19
C ARG A 35 1.39 -4.12 -15.47
N HIS A 36 1.86 -4.99 -16.37
CA HIS A 36 1.16 -6.21 -16.76
C HIS A 36 1.73 -7.47 -16.09
N ALA A 37 2.63 -7.32 -15.11
CA ALA A 37 3.14 -8.46 -14.36
C ALA A 37 1.99 -9.09 -13.55
N PRO A 38 1.77 -10.41 -13.66
CA PRO A 38 0.75 -11.07 -12.86
C PRO A 38 1.11 -11.02 -11.38
N VAL A 39 0.09 -10.93 -10.54
CA VAL A 39 0.19 -10.88 -9.08
C VAL A 39 -0.40 -12.16 -8.50
N SER A 40 0.31 -12.75 -7.54
CA SER A 40 -0.15 -13.89 -6.75
C SER A 40 -1.15 -13.45 -5.68
N LEU A 41 -2.35 -14.03 -5.69
CA LEU A 41 -3.32 -13.80 -4.62
C LEU A 41 -2.84 -14.36 -3.28
N ARG A 42 -2.01 -15.42 -3.29
CA ARG A 42 -1.39 -15.93 -2.06
C ARG A 42 -0.41 -14.94 -1.47
N GLU A 43 0.47 -14.37 -2.28
CA GLU A 43 1.42 -13.35 -1.83
C GLU A 43 0.69 -12.08 -1.36
N LEU A 44 -0.39 -11.69 -2.04
CA LEU A 44 -1.24 -10.57 -1.61
C LEU A 44 -1.92 -10.82 -0.27
N LEU A 45 -2.42 -12.03 -0.03
CA LEU A 45 -2.99 -12.39 1.28
C LEU A 45 -1.92 -12.29 2.38
N ASP A 46 -0.75 -12.89 2.14
CA ASP A 46 0.36 -12.87 3.10
C ASP A 46 0.75 -11.42 3.44
N ALA A 47 0.86 -10.57 2.41
CA ALA A 47 1.18 -9.16 2.58
C ALA A 47 0.07 -8.36 3.26
N GLY A 48 -1.21 -8.63 2.94
CA GLY A 48 -2.36 -7.99 3.56
C GLY A 48 -2.46 -8.31 5.06
N VAL A 49 -2.21 -9.56 5.44
CA VAL A 49 -2.14 -9.97 6.86
C VAL A 49 -1.01 -9.24 7.57
N ALA A 50 0.19 -9.24 6.98
CA ALA A 50 1.34 -8.61 7.60
C ALA A 50 1.19 -7.07 7.67
N ALA A 51 0.55 -6.45 6.69
CA ALA A 51 0.20 -5.02 6.72
C ALA A 51 -0.78 -4.72 7.87
N ALA A 52 -1.89 -5.46 7.98
CA ALA A 52 -2.86 -5.27 9.07
C ALA A 52 -2.20 -5.44 10.45
N GLU A 53 -1.40 -6.48 10.65
CA GLU A 53 -0.63 -6.69 11.90
C GLU A 53 0.34 -5.53 12.19
N ALA A 54 1.08 -5.08 11.18
CA ALA A 54 2.05 -3.99 11.34
C ALA A 54 1.35 -2.66 11.69
N GLY A 55 0.24 -2.36 11.03
CA GLY A 55 -0.59 -1.19 11.32
C GLY A 55 -1.15 -1.24 12.73
N GLY A 56 -1.74 -2.38 13.12
CA GLY A 56 -2.28 -2.59 14.45
C GLY A 56 -1.23 -2.46 15.56
N GLU A 57 0.02 -2.87 15.32
CA GLU A 57 1.12 -2.64 16.25
C GLU A 57 1.47 -1.14 16.39
N GLN A 58 1.40 -0.34 15.32
CA GLN A 58 1.56 1.12 15.45
C GLN A 58 0.43 1.74 16.25
N VAL A 59 -0.82 1.35 15.99
CA VAL A 59 -1.99 1.78 16.78
C VAL A 59 -1.78 1.49 18.26
N ARG A 60 -1.34 0.28 18.62
CA ARG A 60 -1.01 -0.06 20.02
C ARG A 60 0.10 0.81 20.58
N ARG A 61 1.20 1.01 19.85
CA ARG A 61 2.34 1.81 20.31
C ARG A 61 1.94 3.25 20.61
N VAL A 62 1.14 3.87 19.74
CA VAL A 62 0.64 5.23 19.95
C VAL A 62 -0.25 5.28 21.20
N ARG A 63 -1.18 4.32 21.34
CA ARG A 63 -2.07 4.23 22.52
C ARG A 63 -1.29 4.09 23.82
N LEU A 64 -0.38 3.12 23.87
CA LEU A 64 0.39 2.79 25.07
C LEU A 64 1.42 3.86 25.44
N SER A 65 1.85 4.68 24.48
CA SER A 65 2.74 5.81 24.75
C SER A 65 2.02 7.10 25.19
N ASN A 66 0.69 7.10 25.27
CA ASN A 66 -0.15 8.28 25.54
C ASN A 66 0.12 9.45 24.56
N ARG A 67 0.48 9.14 23.30
CA ARG A 67 0.77 10.13 22.25
C ARG A 67 -0.32 10.18 21.19
N LEU A 68 -1.59 10.15 21.60
CA LEU A 68 -2.72 10.13 20.66
C LEU A 68 -2.65 11.29 19.64
N ALA A 69 -2.29 12.51 20.09
CA ALA A 69 -2.21 13.70 19.24
C ALA A 69 -3.44 13.85 18.32
N GLN A 70 -4.62 13.98 18.94
CA GLN A 70 -5.91 14.04 18.26
C GLN A 70 -6.08 15.35 17.47
N GLN A 71 -6.57 15.21 16.25
CA GLN A 71 -7.00 16.25 15.32
C GLN A 71 -8.40 15.86 14.80
N SER A 72 -9.05 16.75 14.03
CA SER A 72 -10.32 16.46 13.36
C SER A 72 -10.12 16.57 11.85
N LYS A 73 -10.58 15.56 11.09
CA LYS A 73 -10.63 15.56 9.62
C LYS A 73 -11.77 16.43 9.09
N GLY A 74 -12.73 16.78 9.96
CA GLY A 74 -13.95 17.49 9.60
C GLY A 74 -15.14 16.96 10.37
N LYS A 75 -16.30 16.94 9.69
CA LYS A 75 -17.54 16.39 10.24
C LYS A 75 -17.99 15.17 9.44
N THR A 76 -18.50 14.15 10.12
CA THR A 76 -19.21 13.04 9.47
C THR A 76 -20.49 13.54 8.80
N ARG A 77 -21.15 12.69 8.02
CA ARG A 77 -22.45 13.03 7.42
C ARG A 77 -23.53 13.31 8.46
N GLU A 78 -23.42 12.73 9.65
CA GLU A 78 -24.30 13.02 10.78
C GLU A 78 -23.91 14.30 11.55
N GLY A 79 -22.80 14.96 11.20
CA GLY A 79 -22.34 16.19 11.85
C GLY A 79 -21.47 15.97 13.09
N ALA A 80 -21.08 14.72 13.39
CA ALA A 80 -20.13 14.40 14.45
C ALA A 80 -18.70 14.76 14.03
N ASP A 81 -17.82 15.06 14.99
CA ASP A 81 -16.39 15.23 14.66
C ASP A 81 -15.80 13.91 14.19
N ASP A 82 -15.01 13.97 13.11
CA ASP A 82 -14.29 12.82 12.56
C ASP A 82 -12.84 12.86 13.06
N PRO A 83 -12.49 12.11 14.13
CA PRO A 83 -11.18 12.22 14.75
C PRO A 83 -10.09 11.60 13.87
N LEU A 84 -8.91 12.20 13.94
CA LEU A 84 -7.66 11.68 13.38
C LEU A 84 -6.60 11.70 14.47
N THR A 85 -5.82 10.63 14.59
CA THR A 85 -4.76 10.54 15.60
C THR A 85 -3.41 10.21 14.95
N ALA A 86 -2.34 10.32 15.72
CA ALA A 86 -1.05 9.78 15.33
C ALA A 86 -1.11 8.26 15.09
N GLY A 87 -2.09 7.56 15.65
CA GLY A 87 -2.35 6.13 15.45
C GLY A 87 -2.72 5.85 14.01
N ASP A 88 -3.71 6.56 13.48
CA ASP A 88 -4.19 6.45 12.11
C ASP A 88 -3.05 6.72 11.13
N LEU A 89 -2.32 7.84 11.31
CA LEU A 89 -1.22 8.23 10.42
C LEU A 89 -0.02 7.28 10.48
N SER A 90 0.33 6.77 11.67
CA SER A 90 1.45 5.82 11.80
C SER A 90 1.10 4.44 11.25
N SER A 91 -0.14 3.99 11.43
CA SER A 91 -0.67 2.77 10.84
C SER A 91 -0.74 2.88 9.31
N HIS A 92 -1.22 4.01 8.79
CA HIS A 92 -1.30 4.31 7.36
C HIS A 92 0.07 4.14 6.70
N ARG A 93 1.09 4.81 7.22
CA ARG A 93 2.46 4.77 6.68
C ARG A 93 2.99 3.35 6.53
N VAL A 94 2.83 2.52 7.56
CA VAL A 94 3.38 1.17 7.53
C VAL A 94 2.58 0.24 6.61
N MET A 95 1.26 0.38 6.56
CA MET A 95 0.39 -0.41 5.70
C MET A 95 0.52 -0.01 4.24
N TYR A 96 0.30 1.26 3.94
CA TYR A 96 0.38 1.83 2.61
C TYR A 96 1.80 1.70 2.03
N GLY A 97 2.82 2.09 2.80
CA GLY A 97 4.22 2.00 2.39
C GLY A 97 4.67 0.57 2.14
N GLY A 98 4.33 -0.36 3.03
CA GLY A 98 4.66 -1.78 2.90
C GLY A 98 4.02 -2.43 1.68
N LEU A 99 2.71 -2.21 1.47
CA LEU A 99 1.99 -2.76 0.32
C LEU A 99 2.44 -2.12 -0.99
N SER A 100 2.66 -0.80 -1.01
CA SER A 100 3.11 -0.08 -2.21
C SER A 100 4.51 -0.49 -2.64
N ALA A 101 5.40 -0.79 -1.68
CA ALA A 101 6.73 -1.30 -1.97
C ALA A 101 6.70 -2.74 -2.49
N ALA A 102 5.84 -3.59 -1.91
CA ALA A 102 5.70 -4.99 -2.32
C ALA A 102 5.01 -5.14 -3.69
N PHE A 103 4.01 -4.29 -3.98
CA PHE A 103 3.19 -4.37 -5.19
C PHE A 103 3.07 -3.02 -5.90
N PRO A 104 4.16 -2.53 -6.53
CA PRO A 104 4.20 -1.19 -7.13
C PRO A 104 3.26 -1.00 -8.34
N ALA A 105 2.71 -2.09 -8.88
CA ALA A 105 1.80 -2.07 -10.03
C ALA A 105 0.31 -2.08 -9.64
N ILE A 106 -0.02 -2.27 -8.35
CA ILE A 106 -1.40 -2.39 -7.87
C ILE A 106 -1.90 -1.05 -7.34
N ALA A 107 -3.18 -0.76 -7.53
CA ALA A 107 -3.83 0.39 -6.91
C ALA A 107 -4.09 0.09 -5.42
N ILE A 108 -3.54 0.92 -4.53
CA ILE A 108 -3.80 0.87 -3.09
C ILE A 108 -4.54 2.15 -2.72
N VAL A 109 -5.69 1.98 -2.06
CA VAL A 109 -6.54 3.06 -1.57
C VAL A 109 -6.56 2.98 -0.05
N SER A 110 -6.32 4.11 0.60
CA SER A 110 -6.38 4.23 2.05
C SER A 110 -7.44 5.24 2.43
N GLU A 111 -8.12 5.02 3.55
CA GLU A 111 -8.95 6.07 4.16
C GLU A 111 -8.08 7.31 4.48
N GLU A 112 -6.92 7.06 5.08
CA GLU A 112 -5.95 8.11 5.40
C GLU A 112 -5.14 8.57 4.20
N HIS A 113 -4.78 9.86 4.22
CA HIS A 113 -3.93 10.49 3.24
C HIS A 113 -2.84 11.28 3.96
N ALA A 114 -1.57 10.85 3.85
CA ALA A 114 -0.44 11.62 4.33
C ALA A 114 0.37 12.19 3.16
N GLU A 115 0.66 13.50 3.17
CA GLU A 115 1.58 14.07 2.20
C GLU A 115 2.99 13.46 2.37
N GLY A 116 3.57 12.95 1.28
CA GLY A 116 4.96 12.46 1.27
C GLY A 116 5.16 10.95 1.52
N ASP A 117 4.09 10.13 1.49
CA ASP A 117 4.08 8.75 1.99
C ASP A 117 4.81 7.67 1.15
N ARG A 118 5.72 8.06 0.25
CA ARG A 118 6.39 7.13 -0.69
C ARG A 118 7.67 6.47 -0.17
N ASP A 119 8.20 6.88 0.97
CA ASP A 119 9.58 6.54 1.36
C ASP A 119 9.76 5.58 2.55
N THR A 120 8.68 5.09 3.18
CA THR A 120 8.83 4.10 4.27
C THR A 120 8.72 2.68 3.75
N ALA A 121 9.85 2.15 3.27
CA ALA A 121 9.99 0.72 2.98
C ALA A 121 9.89 -0.07 4.29
N VAL A 122 8.67 -0.47 4.68
CA VAL A 122 8.50 -1.46 5.74
C VAL A 122 8.76 -2.81 5.11
N ASN A 123 9.78 -3.49 5.63
CA ASN A 123 10.10 -4.85 5.24
C ASN A 123 9.00 -5.75 5.80
N VAL A 124 7.94 -5.97 5.01
CA VAL A 124 6.83 -6.86 5.35
C VAL A 124 7.42 -8.26 5.47
N PRO A 125 7.58 -8.82 6.69
CA PRO A 125 8.20 -10.12 6.83
C PRO A 125 7.29 -11.14 6.17
N SER A 126 7.81 -11.90 5.21
CA SER A 126 7.09 -12.99 4.56
C SER A 126 6.78 -14.09 5.58
N ARG A 127 5.65 -13.95 6.28
CA ARG A 127 5.12 -14.93 7.26
C ARG A 127 4.34 -16.05 6.57
N ALA A 128 4.77 -16.43 5.36
CA ALA A 128 4.16 -17.35 4.40
C ALA A 128 3.93 -18.79 4.92
N ARG A 129 4.08 -19.07 6.22
CA ARG A 129 3.88 -20.41 6.79
C ARG A 129 2.50 -20.61 7.42
N ALA A 130 1.89 -19.57 7.99
CA ALA A 130 0.61 -19.72 8.71
C ALA A 130 -0.62 -19.77 7.80
N LEU A 131 -0.53 -19.26 6.56
CA LEU A 131 -1.69 -19.04 5.67
C LEU A 131 -1.78 -20.05 4.51
N ARG A 132 -0.86 -21.01 4.41
CA ARG A 132 -0.77 -21.98 3.29
C ARG A 132 -2.02 -22.86 3.10
N GLY A 133 -2.90 -22.95 4.10
CA GLY A 133 -4.13 -23.75 4.03
C GLY A 133 -5.40 -22.96 3.73
N LEU A 134 -5.35 -21.62 3.67
CA LEU A 134 -6.52 -20.77 3.44
C LEU A 134 -6.79 -20.51 1.96
N ILE A 135 -5.74 -20.50 1.15
CA ILE A 135 -5.82 -20.45 -0.30
C ILE A 135 -5.38 -21.82 -0.80
N GLY A 136 -6.20 -22.45 -1.63
CA GLY A 136 -5.85 -23.69 -2.33
C GLY A 136 -4.72 -23.47 -3.33
N ASP A 137 -4.99 -23.70 -4.60
CA ASP A 137 -4.02 -23.37 -5.65
C ASP A 137 -3.83 -21.85 -5.74
N ASP A 138 -2.60 -21.42 -5.98
CA ASP A 138 -2.30 -20.01 -6.14
C ASP A 138 -2.88 -19.50 -7.45
N VAL A 139 -3.55 -18.34 -7.39
CA VAL A 139 -4.21 -17.71 -8.53
C VAL A 139 -3.43 -16.47 -8.91
N LEU A 140 -3.00 -16.42 -10.16
CA LEU A 140 -2.30 -15.28 -10.73
C LEU A 140 -3.30 -14.39 -11.48
N VAL A 141 -3.33 -13.10 -11.15
CA VAL A 141 -4.23 -12.11 -11.77
C VAL A 141 -3.44 -10.92 -12.32
N PRO A 142 -3.90 -10.23 -13.38
CA PRO A 142 -3.26 -9.00 -13.85
C PRO A 142 -3.24 -7.94 -12.75
N ALA A 143 -2.11 -7.24 -12.54
CA ALA A 143 -2.00 -6.22 -11.49
C ALA A 143 -3.04 -5.09 -11.65
N GLU A 144 -3.36 -4.72 -12.90
CA GLU A 144 -4.39 -3.72 -13.21
C GLU A 144 -5.82 -4.14 -12.83
N ALA A 145 -6.06 -5.43 -12.61
CA ALA A 145 -7.34 -5.94 -12.14
C ALA A 145 -7.49 -5.84 -10.63
N VAL A 146 -6.40 -5.59 -9.90
CA VAL A 146 -6.37 -5.60 -8.44
C VAL A 146 -6.52 -4.19 -7.88
N THR A 147 -7.36 -4.05 -6.85
CA THR A 147 -7.39 -2.87 -5.99
C THR A 147 -7.35 -3.32 -4.54
N VAL A 148 -6.44 -2.77 -3.75
CA VAL A 148 -6.37 -3.00 -2.31
C VAL A 148 -6.92 -1.78 -1.59
N TRP A 149 -7.85 -2.00 -0.68
CA TRP A 149 -8.36 -1.00 0.24
C TRP A 149 -7.81 -1.27 1.63
N ILE A 150 -7.30 -0.24 2.29
CA ILE A 150 -6.85 -0.32 3.67
C ILE A 150 -7.60 0.67 4.54
N ASP A 151 -7.93 0.20 5.74
CA ASP A 151 -8.39 1.02 6.85
C ASP A 151 -7.33 0.92 7.95
N PRO A 152 -6.50 1.96 8.12
CA PRO A 152 -5.39 1.92 9.05
C PRO A 152 -5.81 1.93 10.52
N LEU A 153 -7.01 2.41 10.85
CA LEU A 153 -7.55 2.42 12.20
C LEU A 153 -9.07 2.64 12.11
N ASP A 154 -9.82 1.55 12.22
CA ASP A 154 -11.28 1.62 12.35
C ASP A 154 -11.67 1.81 13.81
N ALA A 155 -12.78 2.52 14.02
CA ALA A 155 -13.27 2.98 15.33
C ALA A 155 -12.34 4.02 16.00
N THR A 156 -11.92 5.06 15.26
CA THR A 156 -11.05 6.13 15.80
C THR A 156 -11.67 6.87 16.99
N GLN A 157 -13.00 7.03 17.02
CA GLN A 157 -13.69 7.61 18.17
C GLN A 157 -13.49 6.75 19.43
N GLU A 158 -13.84 5.46 19.36
CA GLU A 158 -13.67 4.48 20.43
C GLU A 158 -12.21 4.37 20.88
N TYR A 159 -11.28 4.45 19.94
CA TYR A 159 -9.85 4.48 20.20
C TYR A 159 -9.45 5.67 21.08
N THR A 160 -9.97 6.88 20.81
CA THR A 160 -9.73 8.07 21.65
C THR A 160 -10.34 7.92 23.04
N GLU A 161 -11.48 7.24 23.15
CA GLU A 161 -12.23 7.00 24.40
C GLU A 161 -11.74 5.81 25.23
N ASN A 162 -10.68 5.11 24.79
CA ASN A 162 -10.17 3.89 25.44
C ASN A 162 -11.07 2.66 25.34
N LEU A 163 -11.99 2.62 24.38
CA LEU A 163 -12.84 1.48 24.08
C LEU A 163 -12.11 0.57 23.07
N LEU A 164 -11.01 -0.03 23.51
CA LEU A 164 -10.00 -0.66 22.65
C LEU A 164 -10.44 -1.97 21.97
N ASP A 165 -11.53 -2.58 22.43
CA ASP A 165 -12.03 -3.86 21.90
C ASP A 165 -12.66 -3.73 20.50
N TYR A 166 -13.07 -2.50 20.13
CA TYR A 166 -13.67 -2.18 18.83
C TYR A 166 -12.64 -1.82 17.77
N VAL A 167 -11.41 -1.51 18.18
CA VAL A 167 -10.39 -1.00 17.28
C VAL A 167 -9.91 -2.11 16.36
N THR A 168 -9.91 -1.84 15.06
CA THR A 168 -9.37 -2.77 14.06
C THR A 168 -8.45 -2.10 13.05
N THR A 169 -7.62 -2.90 12.39
CA THR A 169 -6.95 -2.54 11.14
C THR A 169 -7.38 -3.52 10.07
N MET A 170 -7.70 -3.01 8.88
CA MET A 170 -8.32 -3.83 7.83
C MET A 170 -7.62 -3.72 6.49
N VAL A 171 -7.65 -4.81 5.74
CA VAL A 171 -7.22 -4.89 4.35
C VAL A 171 -8.27 -5.64 3.55
N CYS A 172 -8.68 -5.08 2.42
CA CYS A 172 -9.56 -5.73 1.44
C CYS A 172 -8.87 -5.76 0.08
N VAL A 173 -8.81 -6.92 -0.56
CA VAL A 173 -8.33 -7.06 -1.93
C VAL A 173 -9.53 -7.35 -2.81
N ALA A 174 -9.72 -6.52 -3.84
CA ALA A 174 -10.71 -6.72 -4.87
C ALA A 174 -10.04 -7.05 -6.21
N VAL A 175 -10.57 -8.03 -6.93
CA VAL A 175 -10.17 -8.40 -8.29
C VAL A 175 -11.36 -8.11 -9.21
N HIS A 176 -11.14 -7.29 -10.24
CA HIS A 176 -12.21 -6.80 -11.13
C HIS A 176 -13.40 -6.20 -10.36
N GLY A 177 -13.10 -5.47 -9.29
CA GLY A 177 -14.10 -4.84 -8.42
C GLY A 177 -14.86 -5.79 -7.48
N SER A 178 -14.57 -7.11 -7.52
CA SER A 178 -15.16 -8.09 -6.60
C SER A 178 -14.20 -8.36 -5.44
N PRO A 179 -14.62 -8.24 -4.16
CA PRO A 179 -13.77 -8.55 -3.02
C PRO A 179 -13.45 -10.04 -2.97
N VAL A 180 -12.16 -10.39 -2.88
CA VAL A 180 -11.68 -11.78 -2.88
C VAL A 180 -10.88 -12.14 -1.63
N ILE A 181 -10.25 -11.15 -0.97
CA ILE A 181 -9.54 -11.34 0.29
C ILE A 181 -9.97 -10.23 1.25
N GLY A 182 -10.28 -10.61 2.49
CA GLY A 182 -10.53 -9.68 3.58
C GLY A 182 -9.69 -10.05 4.80
N VAL A 183 -9.04 -9.08 5.42
CA VAL A 183 -8.28 -9.22 6.66
C VAL A 183 -8.82 -8.20 7.65
N ILE A 184 -9.18 -8.69 8.84
CA ILE A 184 -9.51 -7.85 10.00
C ILE A 184 -8.56 -8.23 11.12
N HIS A 185 -7.82 -7.26 11.66
CA HIS A 185 -6.97 -7.47 12.82
C HIS A 185 -7.45 -6.60 13.99
N GLN A 186 -7.66 -7.23 15.15
CA GLN A 186 -8.01 -6.58 16.42
C GLN A 186 -6.75 -6.51 17.29
N PRO A 187 -6.00 -5.39 17.28
CA PRO A 187 -4.67 -5.35 17.86
C PRO A 187 -4.66 -5.46 19.40
N PHE A 188 -5.72 -5.02 20.07
CA PHE A 188 -5.81 -5.11 21.54
C PHE A 188 -6.33 -6.46 22.05
N LEU A 189 -6.95 -7.26 21.18
CA LEU A 189 -7.43 -8.62 21.49
C LEU A 189 -6.50 -9.71 20.93
N THR A 190 -5.43 -9.32 20.23
CA THR A 190 -4.50 -10.24 19.54
C THR A 190 -5.21 -11.24 18.63
N ARG A 191 -6.33 -10.80 18.03
CA ARG A 191 -7.18 -11.61 17.14
C ARG A 191 -7.04 -11.14 15.70
N ARG A 192 -7.18 -12.08 14.77
CA ARG A 192 -7.29 -11.84 13.33
C ARG A 192 -8.41 -12.70 12.77
N VAL A 193 -9.11 -12.17 11.78
CA VAL A 193 -10.02 -12.90 10.91
C VAL A 193 -9.56 -12.71 9.46
N VAL A 194 -9.57 -13.79 8.69
CA VAL A 194 -9.22 -13.78 7.27
C VAL A 194 -10.36 -14.45 6.50
N GLY A 195 -10.86 -13.78 5.46
CA GLY A 195 -11.80 -14.32 4.49
C GLY A 195 -11.15 -14.42 3.13
N VAL A 196 -11.42 -15.52 2.42
CA VAL A 196 -11.00 -15.76 1.03
C VAL A 196 -12.21 -16.35 0.29
N SER A 197 -12.47 -15.92 -0.95
CA SER A 197 -13.56 -16.42 -1.81
C SER A 197 -13.07 -16.95 -3.15
#